data_AF-A0A6I2R3Z3-F1
#
_entry.id   AF-A0A6I2R3Z3-F1
#
_cell.length_a   1.000
_cell.length_b   1.000
_cell.length_c   1.000
_cell.angle_alpha   90.00
_cell.angle_beta   90.00
_cell.angle_gamma   90.00
#
_symmetry.space_group_name_H-M   'P 1'
#
loop_
_entity.id
_entity.type
_entity.pdbx_description
1 polymer ?
#
loop_
_entity_poly.entity_id
_entity_poly.type
_entity_poly.pdbx_seq_one_letter_code
_entity_poly.pdbx_strand_id
1 'polypeptide(L)' 'MSNFQKDVQLLADLQGLIEKREKQVNPPEGSTAIMGAISPVLRAAMPAAQKAAQRELDILVRVKNRLGELMEGQR' A
#
# COMPACT_ATOMS: atom_id res chain seq x y z
N MET A 1 18.59 -10.48 19.66
CA MET A 1 17.15 -10.53 19.30
C MET A 1 16.91 -11.78 18.46
N SER A 2 15.87 -12.56 18.78
CA SER A 2 15.48 -13.76 18.01
C SER A 2 15.05 -13.36 16.59
N ASN A 3 15.21 -14.25 15.60
CA ASN A 3 14.71 -14.03 14.24
C ASN A 3 13.21 -13.77 14.24
N PHE A 4 12.44 -14.53 15.02
CA PHE A 4 11.00 -14.29 15.21
C PHE A 4 10.68 -12.86 15.64
N GLN A 5 11.48 -12.28 16.54
CA GLN A 5 11.27 -10.92 17.04
C GLN A 5 11.57 -9.86 15.97
N LYS A 6 12.55 -10.13 15.09
CA LYS A 6 12.82 -9.29 13.92
C LYS A 6 11.69 -9.40 12.90
N ASP A 7 11.15 -10.60 12.69
CA ASP A 7 10.05 -10.84 11.77
C ASP A 7 8.77 -10.14 12.23
N VAL A 8 8.50 -10.10 13.55
CA VAL A 8 7.39 -9.34 14.14
C VAL A 8 7.56 -7.85 13.85
N GLN A 9 8.77 -7.31 14.01
CA GLN A 9 9.05 -5.91 13.73
C GLN A 9 8.87 -5.60 12.24
N LEU A 10 9.37 -6.47 11.35
CA LEU A 10 9.20 -6.31 9.91
C LEU A 10 7.73 -6.31 9.49
N LEU A 11 6.88 -7.13 10.11
CA LEU A 11 5.44 -7.10 9.87
C LEU A 11 4.79 -5.78 10.31
N ALA A 12 5.23 -5.21 11.43
CA ALA A 12 4.75 -3.91 11.90
C ALA A 12 5.19 -2.77 10.95
N ASP A 13 6.44 -2.81 10.50
CA ASP A 13 6.97 -1.83 9.54
C ASP A 13 6.20 -1.93 8.20
N LEU A 14 5.92 -3.14 7.73
CA LEU A 14 5.12 -3.38 6.53
C LEU A 14 3.68 -2.85 6.67
N GLN A 15 3.07 -3.00 7.85
CA GLN A 15 1.75 -2.42 8.13
C GLN A 15 1.78 -0.90 8.00
N GLY A 16 2.78 -0.23 8.57
CA GLY A 16 2.91 1.24 8.47
C GLY A 16 3.10 1.72 7.03
N LEU A 17 3.82 0.94 6.20
CA LEU A 17 3.98 1.23 4.77
C LEU A 17 2.67 1.06 3.99
N ILE A 18 1.89 0.02 4.31
CA ILE A 18 0.56 -0.20 3.72
C ILE A 18 -0.35 0.98 4.02
N GLU A 19 -0.48 1.41 5.27
CA GLU A 19 -1.33 2.55 5.66
C GLU A 19 -0.93 3.85 4.96
N LYS A 20 0.38 4.09 4.82
CA LYS A 20 0.89 5.22 4.05
C LYS A 20 0.49 5.13 2.58
N ARG A 21 0.57 3.94 1.99
CA ARG A 21 0.21 3.71 0.59
C ARG A 21 -1.31 3.85 0.36
N GLU A 22 -2.13 3.35 1.28
CA GLU A 22 -3.60 3.52 1.24
C GLU A 22 -4.01 4.98 1.11
N LYS A 23 -3.41 5.86 1.92
CA LYS A 23 -3.67 7.31 1.87
C LYS A 23 -3.23 7.97 0.55
N GLN A 24 -2.25 7.39 -0.15
CA GLN A 24 -1.80 7.89 -1.45
C GLN A 24 -2.70 7.42 -2.59
N VAL A 25 -3.21 6.20 -2.50
CA VAL A 25 -4.12 5.61 -3.51
C VAL A 25 -5.52 6.21 -3.38
N ASN A 26 -5.95 6.50 -2.15
CA ASN A 26 -7.22 7.11 -1.80
C ASN A 26 -6.98 8.49 -1.16
N PRO A 27 -6.48 9.47 -1.91
CA PRO A 27 -6.24 10.80 -1.37
C PRO A 27 -7.56 11.45 -0.95
N PRO A 28 -7.55 12.36 0.05
CA PRO A 28 -8.75 13.05 0.51
C PRO A 28 -9.45 13.80 -0.64
N GLU A 29 -10.77 13.89 -0.55
CA GLU A 29 -11.62 14.55 -1.56
C GLU A 29 -11.08 15.95 -1.91
N GLY A 30 -10.92 16.23 -3.20
CA GLY A 30 -10.37 17.50 -3.72
C GLY A 30 -8.91 17.44 -4.20
N SER A 31 -8.11 16.47 -3.75
CA SER A 31 -6.68 16.36 -4.12
C SER A 31 -6.46 16.00 -5.59
N THR A 32 -7.31 15.12 -6.13
CA THR A 32 -7.26 14.62 -7.51
C THR A 32 -7.74 15.67 -8.52
N ALA A 33 -8.58 16.62 -8.08
CA ALA A 33 -9.09 17.70 -8.92
C ALA A 33 -7.97 18.67 -9.34
N ILE A 34 -6.97 18.89 -8.48
CA ILE A 34 -5.83 19.79 -8.77
C ILE A 34 -4.88 19.15 -9.78
N MET A 35 -4.59 17.85 -9.67
CA MET A 35 -3.65 17.15 -10.55
C MET A 35 -4.15 17.07 -12.00
N GLY A 36 -5.46 16.87 -12.19
CA GLY A 36 -6.09 16.81 -13.51
C GLY A 36 -6.15 18.15 -14.27
N ALA A 37 -5.90 19.27 -13.58
CA ALA A 37 -5.89 20.62 -14.17
C ALA A 37 -4.55 20.99 -14.83
N ILE A 38 -3.47 20.26 -14.52
CA ILE A 38 -2.11 20.59 -14.97
C ILE A 38 -1.85 20.10 -16.41
N SER A 39 -2.48 19.00 -16.83
CA SER A 39 -2.36 18.50 -18.21
C SER A 39 -3.48 17.51 -18.56
N PRO A 40 -4.15 17.64 -19.73
CA PRO A 40 -5.13 16.68 -20.22
C PRO A 40 -4.57 15.26 -20.40
N VAL A 41 -3.29 15.14 -20.78
CA VAL A 41 -2.62 13.85 -20.97
C VAL A 41 -2.44 13.13 -19.63
N LEU A 42 -2.02 13.87 -18.60
CA LEU A 42 -1.89 13.31 -17.25
C LEU A 42 -3.26 12.89 -16.70
N ARG A 43 -4.30 13.69 -16.93
CA ARG A 43 -5.69 13.36 -16.54
C ARG A 43 -6.16 12.05 -17.14
N ALA A 44 -5.88 11.80 -18.42
CA ALA A 44 -6.23 10.55 -19.08
C ALA A 44 -5.45 9.33 -18.56
N ALA A 45 -4.22 9.54 -18.07
CA ALA A 45 -3.39 8.48 -17.49
C ALA A 45 -3.73 8.17 -16.01
N MET A 46 -4.38 9.10 -15.29
CA MET A 46 -4.69 8.93 -13.86
C MET A 46 -5.46 7.64 -13.53
N PRO A 47 -6.50 7.21 -14.28
CA PRO A 47 -7.23 5.99 -13.96
C PRO A 47 -6.36 4.73 -14.03
N ALA A 48 -5.46 4.66 -15.03
CA ALA A 48 -4.53 3.54 -15.17
C ALA A 48 -3.50 3.54 -14.03
N ALA A 49 -2.94 4.70 -13.69
CA ALA A 49 -2.03 4.86 -12.56
C ALA A 49 -2.69 4.51 -11.22
N GLN A 50 -3.96 4.92 -11.02
CA GLN A 50 -4.72 4.60 -9.81
C GLN A 50 -5.00 3.10 -9.72
N LYS A 51 -5.40 2.46 -10.82
CA LYS A 51 -5.60 1.00 -10.87
C LYS A 51 -4.30 0.23 -10.57
N ALA A 52 -3.17 0.69 -11.11
CA ALA A 52 -1.86 0.10 -10.82
C ALA A 52 -1.50 0.25 -9.33
N ALA A 53 -1.67 1.44 -8.77
CA ALA A 53 -1.39 1.72 -7.37
C ALA A 53 -2.32 0.93 -6.42
N GLN A 54 -3.60 0.76 -6.77
CA GLN A 54 -4.53 -0.07 -6.03
C GLN A 54 -4.14 -1.55 -6.07
N ARG A 55 -3.65 -2.04 -7.22
CA ARG A 55 -3.15 -3.41 -7.36
C ARG A 55 -1.91 -3.65 -6.51
N GLU A 56 -0.97 -2.71 -6.49
CA GLU A 56 0.20 -2.78 -5.62
C GLU A 56 -0.20 -2.88 -4.15
N LEU A 57 -1.10 -1.99 -3.70
CA LEU A 57 -1.61 -1.99 -2.34
C LEU A 57 -2.24 -3.34 -1.96
N ASP A 58 -3.10 -3.88 -2.83
CA ASP A 58 -3.74 -5.18 -2.61
C ASP A 58 -2.71 -6.33 -2.49
N ILE A 59 -1.64 -6.30 -3.28
CA ILE A 59 -0.54 -7.28 -3.16
C ILE A 59 0.16 -7.12 -1.80
N LEU A 60 0.48 -5.90 -1.37
CA LEU A 60 1.14 -5.66 -0.09
C LEU A 60 0.32 -6.18 1.09
N VAL A 61 -0.99 -5.92 1.09
CA VAL A 61 -1.92 -6.43 2.12
C VAL A 61 -1.91 -7.95 2.14
N ARG A 62 -2.02 -8.60 0.97
CA ARG A 62 -2.00 -10.08 0.88
C ARG A 62 -0.68 -10.67 1.35
N VAL A 63 0.45 -10.06 1.02
CA VAL A 63 1.78 -10.50 1.48
C VAL A 63 1.88 -10.37 3.01
N LYS A 64 1.48 -9.24 3.58
CA LYS A 64 1.48 -9.04 5.04
C LYS A 64 0.66 -10.10 5.75
N ASN A 65 -0.57 -10.35 5.28
CA ASN A 65 -1.46 -11.36 5.87
C ASN A 65 -0.83 -12.75 5.79
N ARG A 66 -0.29 -13.13 4.63
CA ARG A 66 0.35 -14.44 4.46
C ARG A 66 1.58 -14.63 5.35
N LEU A 67 2.40 -13.58 5.50
CA LEU A 67 3.55 -13.62 6.41
C LEU A 67 3.09 -13.73 7.88
N GLY A 68 2.02 -13.04 8.26
CA GLY A 68 1.39 -13.19 9.58
C GLY A 68 0.95 -14.63 9.87
N GLU A 69 0.21 -15.25 8.94
CA GLU A 69 -0.23 -16.66 9.05
C GLU A 69 0.96 -17.62 9.21
N LEU A 70 2.04 -17.42 8.42
CA LEU A 70 3.23 -18.27 8.50
C LEU A 70 3.96 -18.10 9.84
N MET A 71 3.92 -16.91 10.43
CA MET A 71 4.52 -16.65 11.73
C MET A 71 3.71 -17.21 12.89
N GLU A 72 2.38 -17.27 12.79
CA GLU A 72 1.55 -17.96 13.78
C GLU A 72 1.89 -19.44 13.87
N GLY A 73 2.24 -20.08 12.75
CA GLY A 73 2.71 -21.47 12.72
C GLY A 73 4.14 -21.70 13.24
N GLN A 74 4.90 -20.64 13.51
CA GLN A 74 6.27 -20.70 14.07
C GLN A 74 6.33 -20.36 15.56
N ARG A 75 5.17 -20.07 16.16
CA ARG A 75 5.01 -19.62 17.53
C ARG A 75 4.86 -20.79 18.50
#